data_AF-A0A7W1QAM4-F1
#
_entry.id   AF-A0A7W1QAM4-F1
#
_cell.length_a   1.000
_cell.length_b   1.000
_cell.length_c   1.000
_cell.angle_alpha   90.00
_cell.angle_beta   90.00
_cell.angle_gamma   90.00
#
_symmetry.space_group_name_H-M   'P 1'
#
loop_
_entity.id
_entity.type
_entity.pdbx_description
1 polymer ?
#
loop_
_entity_poly.entity_id
_entity_poly.type
_entity_poly.pdbx_seq_one_letter_code
_entity_poly.pdbx_strand_id
1 'polypeptide(L)' 'MKGDDREKIQKLLVTGDNRLKQGVDPNKVRQSYEQALEAAREAGLENAIRPLVELRLADLERLARESPRSSPPDA' A
#
# COMPACT_ATOMS: atom_id res chain seq x y z
N MET A 1 -15.83 14.32 -14.45
CA MET A 1 -15.89 12.94 -13.90
C MET A 1 -15.02 12.78 -12.65
N LYS A 2 -15.06 13.72 -11.67
CA LYS A 2 -14.18 13.68 -10.47
C LYS A 2 -14.60 12.67 -9.39
N GLY A 3 -15.84 12.16 -9.44
CA GLY A 3 -16.35 11.20 -8.46
C GLY A 3 -15.72 9.82 -8.60
N ASP A 4 -15.55 9.36 -9.85
CA ASP A 4 -15.02 8.04 -10.19
C ASP A 4 -13.53 7.92 -9.82
N ASP A 5 -12.75 8.99 -10.03
CA ASP A 5 -11.32 9.00 -9.67
C ASP A 5 -11.10 8.79 -8.16
N ARG A 6 -11.89 9.48 -7.32
CA ARG A 6 -11.79 9.34 -5.86
C ARG A 6 -12.20 7.95 -5.40
N GLU A 7 -13.25 7.40 -5.98
CA GLU A 7 -13.71 6.03 -5.69
C GLU A 7 -12.65 5.00 -6.09
N LYS A 8 -12.04 5.14 -7.27
CA LYS A 8 -10.93 4.29 -7.75
C LYS A 8 -9.74 4.33 -6.80
N ILE A 9 -9.31 5.53 -6.39
CA ILE A 9 -8.19 5.71 -5.45
C ILE A 9 -8.52 5.05 -4.10
N GLN A 10 -9.71 5.30 -3.55
CA GLN A 10 -10.15 4.70 -2.29
C GLN A 10 -10.16 3.18 -2.38
N LYS A 11 -10.66 2.61 -3.48
CA LYS A 11 -10.69 1.17 -3.69
C LYS A 11 -9.29 0.56 -3.73
N LEU A 12 -8.31 1.24 -4.36
CA LEU A 12 -6.92 0.78 -4.41
C LEU A 12 -6.27 0.79 -3.01
N LEU A 13 -6.51 1.84 -2.23
CA LEU A 13 -6.04 1.92 -0.83
C LEU A 13 -6.63 0.80 0.02
N VAL A 14 -7.96 0.62 -0.01
CA VAL A 14 -8.65 -0.46 0.72
C VAL A 14 -8.16 -1.84 0.26
N THR A 15 -7.85 -2.00 -1.02
CA THR A 15 -7.29 -3.24 -1.55
C THR A 15 -5.90 -3.53 -0.98
N GLY A 16 -5.03 -2.51 -0.90
CA GLY A 16 -3.71 -2.63 -0.27
C GLY A 16 -3.81 -3.02 1.20
N ASP A 17 -4.69 -2.35 1.95
CA ASP A 17 -4.92 -2.62 3.37
C ASP A 17 -5.43 -4.04 3.61
N ASN A 18 -6.37 -4.50 2.78
CA ASN A 18 -6.89 -5.86 2.85
C ASN A 18 -5.81 -6.90 2.52
N ARG A 19 -4.99 -6.65 1.50
CA ARG A 19 -3.85 -7.51 1.14
C ARG A 19 -2.84 -7.60 2.28
N LEU A 20 -2.50 -6.47 2.89
CA LEU A 20 -1.60 -6.41 4.05
C LEU A 20 -2.16 -7.21 5.22
N LYS A 21 -3.43 -6.96 5.57
CA LYS A 21 -4.14 -7.68 6.65
C LYS A 21 -4.19 -9.19 6.42
N GLN A 22 -4.30 -9.62 5.17
CA GLN A 22 -4.34 -11.03 4.78
C GLN A 22 -2.96 -11.69 4.65
N GLY A 23 -1.87 -10.95 4.87
CA GLY A 23 -0.50 -11.48 4.73
C GLY A 23 -0.12 -11.78 3.28
N VAL A 24 -0.71 -11.08 2.32
CA VAL A 24 -0.33 -11.19 0.90
C VAL A 24 1.10 -10.65 0.71
N ASP A 25 1.80 -11.17 -0.29
CA ASP A 25 3.14 -10.73 -0.72
C ASP A 25 3.32 -9.20 -0.61
N PRO A 26 4.33 -8.72 0.14
CA PRO A 26 4.58 -7.29 0.33
C PRO A 26 4.72 -6.50 -0.98
N ASN A 27 5.23 -7.09 -2.06
CA ASN A 27 5.31 -6.43 -3.35
C ASN A 27 3.92 -6.17 -3.96
N LYS A 28 2.96 -7.09 -3.77
CA LYS A 28 1.57 -6.89 -4.20
C LYS A 28 0.85 -5.87 -3.34
N VAL A 29 1.17 -5.81 -2.04
CA VAL A 29 0.68 -4.75 -1.15
C VAL A 29 1.19 -3.39 -1.65
N ARG A 30 2.52 -3.25 -1.82
CA ARG A 30 3.19 -2.06 -2.36
C ARG A 30 2.56 -1.59 -3.67
N GLN A 31 2.39 -2.51 -4.63
CA GLN A 31 1.81 -2.21 -5.93
C GLN A 31 0.41 -1.56 -5.81
N SER A 32 -0.39 -1.96 -4.82
CA SER A 32 -1.73 -1.38 -4.62
C SER A 32 -1.66 0.10 -4.23
N TYR A 33 -0.72 0.45 -3.36
CA TYR A 33 -0.53 1.83 -2.89
C TYR A 33 0.11 2.71 -3.97
N GLU A 34 1.06 2.18 -4.73
CA GLU A 34 1.66 2.87 -5.88
C GLU A 34 0.61 3.15 -6.97
N GLN A 35 -0.27 2.18 -7.27
CA GLN A 35 -1.39 2.39 -8.18
C GLN A 35 -2.37 3.44 -7.67
N ALA A 36 -2.62 3.50 -6.35
CA ALA A 36 -3.46 4.55 -5.77
C ALA A 36 -2.83 5.94 -5.94
N LEU A 37 -1.51 6.04 -5.77
CA LEU A 37 -0.77 7.29 -5.95
C LEU A 37 -0.76 7.74 -7.42
N GLU A 38 -0.58 6.81 -8.36
CA GLU A 38 -0.63 7.13 -9.79
C GLU A 38 -2.03 7.59 -10.20
N ALA A 39 -3.08 6.89 -9.77
CA ALA A 39 -4.46 7.33 -9.99
C ALA A 39 -4.74 8.72 -9.36
N ALA A 40 -4.15 9.01 -8.20
CA ALA A 40 -4.25 10.33 -7.57
C ALA A 40 -3.51 11.41 -8.37
N ARG A 41 -2.37 11.09 -8.98
CA ARG A 41 -1.64 11.99 -9.89
C ARG A 41 -2.46 12.29 -11.13
N GLU A 42 -2.99 11.28 -11.80
CA GLU A 42 -3.86 11.42 -12.97
C GLU A 42 -5.07 12.31 -12.67
N ALA A 43 -5.63 12.20 -11.47
CA ALA A 43 -6.79 12.97 -11.02
C ALA A 43 -6.46 14.37 -10.46
N GLY A 44 -5.18 14.74 -10.35
CA GLY A 44 -4.74 15.99 -9.72
C GLY A 44 -4.98 16.05 -8.19
N LEU A 45 -5.07 14.89 -7.54
CA LEU A 45 -5.29 14.70 -6.10
C LEU A 45 -4.02 14.23 -5.36
N GLU A 46 -2.88 14.15 -6.04
CA GLU A 46 -1.63 13.62 -5.50
C GLU A 46 -1.26 14.25 -4.16
N ASN A 47 -1.33 15.58 -4.02
CA ASN A 47 -0.99 16.27 -2.76
C ASN A 47 -1.86 15.84 -1.57
N ALA A 48 -3.11 15.43 -1.81
CA ALA A 48 -4.01 14.97 -0.74
C ALA A 48 -3.77 13.51 -0.37
N ILE A 49 -3.33 12.68 -1.33
CA ILE A 49 -3.24 11.22 -1.17
C ILE A 49 -1.81 10.77 -0.82
N ARG A 50 -0.79 11.47 -1.33
CA ARG A 50 0.63 11.14 -1.16
C ARG A 50 1.03 10.92 0.31
N PRO A 51 0.67 11.79 1.27
CA PRO A 51 1.09 11.60 2.66
C PRO A 51 0.58 10.28 3.26
N LEU A 52 -0.64 9.87 2.90
CA LEU A 52 -1.22 8.60 3.34
C LEU A 52 -0.48 7.41 2.71
N VAL A 53 -0.20 7.46 1.42
CA VAL A 53 0.52 6.40 0.71
C VAL A 53 1.94 6.22 1.24
N GLU A 54 2.67 7.32 1.46
CA GLU A 54 4.03 7.30 2.01
C GLU A 54 4.07 6.63 3.39
N LEU A 55 3.12 6.97 4.28
CA LEU A 55 2.99 6.33 5.58
C LEU A 55 2.79 4.81 5.47
N ARG A 56 1.90 4.36 4.58
CA ARG A 56 1.61 2.92 4.40
C ARG A 56 2.79 2.16 3.81
N LEU A 57 3.55 2.79 2.91
CA LEU A 57 4.77 2.19 2.35
C LEU A 57 5.87 2.08 3.41
N ALA A 58 6.05 3.11 4.24
CA ALA A 58 7.00 3.06 5.35
C ALA A 58 6.63 1.97 6.37
N ASP A 59 5.35 1.83 6.72
CA ASP A 59 4.86 0.75 7.59
C ASP A 59 5.10 -0.63 6.98
N LEU A 60 4.85 -0.79 5.68
CA LEU A 60 5.09 -2.04 4.96
C LEU A 60 6.57 -2.42 4.97
N GLU A 61 7.48 -1.47 4.75
CA GLU A 61 8.92 -1.69 4.82
C GLU A 61 9.39 -2.06 6.23
N ARG A 62 8.81 -1.41 7.25
CA ARG A 62 9.06 -1.73 8.65
C ARG A 62 8.63 -3.16 8.96
N LEU A 63 7.41 -3.57 8.58
CA LEU A 63 6.91 -4.93 8.77
C LEU A 63 7.73 -5.98 8.02
N ALA A 64 8.17 -5.67 6.79
CA ALA A 64 9.03 -6.55 6.02
C ALA A 64 10.42 -6.74 6.66
N ARG A 65 10.93 -5.73 7.36
CA ARG A 65 12.19 -5.81 8.12
C ARG A 65 12.02 -6.54 9.46
N GLU A 66 10.90 -6.30 10.13
CA GLU A 66 10.56 -6.91 11.42
C GLU A 66 10.16 -8.38 11.31
N SER A 67 9.68 -8.84 10.15
CA SER A 67 9.42 -10.26 9.84
C SER A 67 10.77 -10.98 9.72
N PRO A 68 11.29 -11.61 10.78
CA PRO A 68 12.60 -12.23 10.73
C PRO A 68 12.49 -13.45 9.83
N ARG A 69 13.55 -13.75 9.09
CA ARG A 69 13.80 -15.13 8.66
C ARG A 69 13.73 -15.95 9.94
N SER A 70 12.79 -16.89 10.05
CA SER A 70 12.82 -17.89 11.10
C SER A 70 14.24 -18.46 11.09
N SER A 71 15.02 -18.17 12.13
CA SER A 71 16.27 -18.88 12.35
C SER A 71 15.93 -20.38 12.30
N PRO A 72 16.72 -21.23 11.61
CA PRO A 72 16.54 -22.66 11.76
C PRO A 72 16.59 -22.98 13.26
N PRO A 73 15.75 -23.90 13.77
CA PRO A 73 15.89 -24.33 15.15
C PRO A 73 17.32 -24.83 15.34
N ASP A 74 18.07 -24.19 16.25
CA ASP A 74 19.36 -24.69 16.68
C ASP A 74 19.14 -26.03 17.39
N ALA A 75 19.81 -27.06 16.83
CA ALA A 75 20.11 -28.41 17.33
C ALA A 75 18.93 -29.34 17.72
#